data_AF-A0A3B0WPS5-F1
#
_entry.id   AF-A0A3B0WPS5-F1
#
_cell.length_a   1.000
_cell.length_b   1.000
_cell.length_c   1.000
_cell.angle_alpha   90.00
_cell.angle_beta   90.00
_cell.angle_gamma   90.00
#
_symmetry.space_group_name_H-M   'P 1'
#
loop_
_entity.id
_entity.type
_entity.pdbx_description
1 polymer ?
#
loop_
_entity_poly.entity_id
_entity_poly.type
_entity_poly.pdbx_seq_one_letter_code
_entity_poly.pdbx_strand_id
1 'polypeptide(L)'
;MIQYLSKNKVQSILDQLAFYKKAHKGDRAYQFWQEGVHPELIQGDHMMRQKVDYIHNNPVKRGYVDKAEHWRYSSARDYLGQQGLLEVCTQW
;
A
#
# COMPACT_ATOMS: atom_id res chain seq x y z
N MET A 1 4.16 -12.25 -8.77
CA MET A 1 2.96 -12.69 -8.03
C MET A 1 2.10 -13.67 -8.84
N ILE A 2 1.42 -13.26 -9.92
CA ILE A 2 0.52 -14.17 -10.68
C ILE A 2 1.23 -15.44 -11.18
N GLN A 3 2.44 -15.31 -11.73
CA GLN A 3 3.25 -16.47 -12.13
C GLN A 3 3.56 -17.41 -10.96
N TYR A 4 3.84 -16.86 -9.77
CA TYR A 4 4.07 -17.66 -8.57
C TYR A 4 2.80 -18.40 -8.14
N LEU A 5 1.65 -17.73 -8.15
CA LEU A 5 0.36 -18.36 -7.84
C LEU A 5 0.03 -19.49 -8.84
N SER A 6 0.28 -19.27 -10.13
CA SER A 6 0.09 -20.27 -11.18
C SER A 6 1.01 -21.47 -11.01
N LYS A 7 2.32 -21.24 -10.78
CA LYS A 7 3.30 -22.31 -10.54
C LYS A 7 2.94 -23.16 -9.33
N ASN A 8 2.39 -22.55 -8.27
CA ASN A 8 1.98 -23.24 -7.05
C ASN A 8 0.51 -23.70 -7.07
N LYS A 9 -0.18 -23.62 -8.21
CA LYS A 9 -1.58 -24.07 -8.40
C LYS A 9 -2.55 -23.48 -7.37
N VAL A 10 -2.36 -22.22 -7.00
CA VAL A 10 -3.23 -21.51 -6.04
C VAL A 10 -4.50 -21.03 -6.76
N GLN A 11 -5.39 -21.98 -7.06
CA GLN A 11 -6.54 -21.75 -7.94
C GLN A 11 -7.54 -20.75 -7.36
N SER A 12 -7.81 -20.80 -6.05
CA SER A 12 -8.78 -19.93 -5.39
C SER A 12 -8.50 -18.44 -5.59
N ILE A 13 -7.25 -18.01 -5.46
CA ILE A 13 -6.85 -16.61 -5.67
C ILE A 13 -6.90 -16.26 -7.16
N LEU A 14 -6.43 -17.17 -8.04
CA LEU A 14 -6.45 -16.95 -9.48
C LEU A 14 -7.87 -16.78 -10.02
N ASP A 15 -8.82 -17.59 -9.54
CA ASP A 15 -10.23 -17.50 -9.89
C ASP A 15 -10.84 -16.16 -9.45
N GLN A 16 -10.53 -15.70 -8.24
CA GLN A 16 -10.96 -14.37 -7.78
C GLN A 16 -10.38 -13.25 -8.66
N LEU A 17 -9.09 -13.32 -9.00
CA LEU A 17 -8.43 -12.32 -9.85
C LEU A 17 -8.98 -12.32 -11.29
N ALA A 18 -9.43 -13.48 -11.79
CA ALA A 18 -10.10 -13.59 -13.08
C ALA A 18 -11.53 -13.05 -13.01
N PHE A 19 -12.27 -13.41 -11.96
CA PHE A 19 -13.67 -13.01 -11.75
C PHE A 19 -13.83 -11.50 -11.59
N TYR A 20 -12.96 -10.86 -10.78
CA TYR A 20 -13.00 -9.42 -10.56
C TYR A 20 -12.31 -8.59 -11.65
N LYS A 21 -11.73 -9.25 -12.67
CA LYS A 21 -11.14 -8.56 -13.82
C LYS A 21 -12.20 -7.72 -14.52
N LYS A 22 -11.86 -6.47 -14.86
CA LYS A 22 -12.77 -5.63 -15.65
C LYS A 22 -12.94 -6.22 -17.06
N ALA A 23 -14.19 -6.33 -17.52
CA ALA A 23 -14.54 -6.96 -18.78
C ALA A 23 -13.83 -6.34 -20.00
N HIS A 24 -13.57 -5.03 -19.97
CA HIS A 24 -12.94 -4.30 -21.08
C HIS A 24 -11.41 -4.55 -21.22
N LYS A 25 -10.77 -5.26 -20.26
CA LYS A 25 -9.34 -5.61 -20.33
C LYS A 25 -9.13 -6.96 -21.01
N GLY A 26 -9.25 -7.01 -22.34
CA GLY A 26 -9.12 -8.24 -23.14
C GLY A 26 -7.69 -8.78 -23.26
N ASP A 27 -6.68 -7.97 -22.94
CA ASP A 27 -5.25 -8.29 -23.09
C ASP A 27 -4.70 -9.25 -22.03
N ARG A 28 -5.46 -9.54 -20.98
CA ARG A 28 -5.01 -10.35 -19.84
C ARG A 28 -6.13 -11.20 -19.24
N ALA A 29 -5.74 -12.34 -18.66
CA ALA A 29 -6.65 -13.24 -17.96
C ALA A 29 -6.94 -12.81 -16.51
N TYR A 30 -6.02 -12.10 -15.87
CA TYR A 30 -6.10 -11.73 -14.45
C TYR A 30 -5.81 -10.25 -14.25
N GLN A 31 -6.44 -9.64 -13.24
CA GLN A 31 -6.17 -8.27 -12.83
C GLN A 31 -5.85 -8.21 -11.34
N PHE A 32 -4.62 -7.79 -11.03
CA PHE A 32 -4.15 -7.65 -9.66
C PHE A 32 -4.40 -6.25 -9.09
N TRP A 33 -4.11 -5.21 -9.88
CA TRP A 33 -4.31 -3.83 -9.48
C TRP A 33 -5.75 -3.39 -9.73
N GLN A 34 -6.35 -2.74 -8.73
CA GLN A 34 -7.58 -1.97 -8.94
C GLN A 34 -7.29 -0.79 -9.86
N GLU A 35 -8.26 -0.41 -10.67
CA GLU A 35 -8.14 0.75 -11.55
C GLU A 35 -8.42 2.03 -10.78
N GLY A 36 -7.76 3.11 -11.21
CA GLY A 36 -7.87 4.41 -10.60
C GLY A 36 -6.72 4.70 -9.63
N VAL A 37 -6.41 5.98 -9.52
CA VAL A 37 -5.55 6.56 -8.51
C VAL A 37 -6.27 7.77 -7.95
N HIS A 38 -6.00 8.12 -6.70
CA HIS A 38 -6.55 9.31 -6.06
C HIS A 38 -5.41 10.29 -5.74
N PRO A 39 -4.87 10.99 -6.75
CA PRO A 39 -3.83 11.98 -6.52
C PRO A 39 -4.46 13.21 -5.86
N GLU A 40 -3.85 13.64 -4.76
CA GLU A 40 -4.18 14.90 -4.11
C GLU A 40 -2.95 15.81 -4.12
N LEU A 41 -3.14 17.07 -4.50
CA LEU A 41 -2.08 18.07 -4.42
C LEU A 41 -1.87 18.46 -2.95
N ILE A 42 -0.65 18.30 -2.45
CA ILE A 42 -0.30 18.77 -1.11
C ILE A 42 -0.10 20.29 -1.12
N GLN A 43 -0.90 21.00 -0.34
CA GLN A 43 -0.84 22.46 -0.23
C GLN A 43 -0.36 22.87 1.17
N GLY A 44 0.93 23.15 1.26
CA GLY A 44 1.60 23.62 2.48
C GLY A 44 1.79 22.55 3.56
N ASP A 45 2.54 22.95 4.58
CA ASP A 45 3.05 22.03 5.61
C ASP A 45 1.96 21.40 6.46
N HIS A 46 0.86 22.12 6.68
CA HIS A 46 -0.26 21.62 7.46
C HIS A 46 -0.88 20.38 6.80
N MET A 47 -1.13 20.45 5.48
CA MET A 47 -1.67 19.33 4.73
C MET A 47 -0.66 18.18 4.65
N MET A 48 0.63 18.50 4.48
CA MET A 48 1.69 17.49 4.49
C MET A 48 1.67 16.68 5.78
N ARG A 49 1.73 17.34 6.95
CA ARG A 49 1.72 16.70 8.27
C ARG A 49 0.46 15.85 8.46
N GLN A 50 -0.70 16.39 8.12
CA GLN A 50 -1.96 15.65 8.21
C GLN A 50 -1.95 14.35 7.39
N LYS A 51 -1.41 14.38 6.16
CA LYS A 51 -1.36 13.20 5.29
C LYS A 51 -0.30 12.19 5.76
N VAL A 52 0.86 12.66 6.23
CA VAL A 52 1.88 11.80 6.87
C VAL A 52 1.28 11.07 8.07
N ASP A 53 0.65 11.81 8.99
CA ASP A 53 0.03 11.22 10.19
C ASP A 53 -1.04 10.20 9.83
N TYR A 54 -1.86 10.50 8.81
CA TYR A 54 -2.85 9.55 8.30
C TYR A 54 -2.19 8.26 7.79
N ILE A 55 -1.14 8.37 6.97
CA ILE A 55 -0.43 7.23 6.40
C ILE A 55 0.21 6.37 7.50
N HIS A 56 0.88 6.99 8.47
CA HIS A 56 1.52 6.28 9.58
C HIS A 56 0.52 5.56 10.48
N ASN A 57 -0.67 6.12 10.67
CA ASN A 57 -1.73 5.51 11.47
C ASN A 57 -2.58 4.48 10.72
N ASN A 58 -2.46 4.32 9.40
CA ASN A 58 -3.26 3.35 8.64
C ASN A 58 -3.12 1.90 9.15
N PRO A 59 -1.91 1.38 9.43
CA PRO A 59 -1.75 0.03 9.99
C PRO A 59 -2.43 -0.14 11.35
N VAL A 60 -2.42 0.90 12.19
CA VAL A 60 -3.08 0.91 13.51
C VAL A 60 -4.60 0.91 13.36
N LYS A 61 -5.14 1.80 12.53
CA LYS A 61 -6.58 1.88 12.25
C LYS A 61 -7.14 0.59 11.63
N ARG A 62 -6.31 -0.15 10.90
CA ARG A 62 -6.66 -1.46 10.32
C ARG A 62 -6.49 -2.62 11.30
N GLY A 63 -5.94 -2.38 12.50
CA GLY A 63 -5.74 -3.39 13.53
C GLY A 63 -4.56 -4.33 13.27
N TYR A 64 -3.62 -3.95 12.41
CA TYR A 64 -2.46 -4.81 12.11
C TYR A 64 -1.35 -4.72 13.17
N VAL A 65 -1.23 -3.56 13.82
CA VAL A 65 -0.24 -3.27 14.85
C VAL A 65 -0.83 -2.31 15.88
N ASP A 66 -0.37 -2.38 17.12
CA ASP A 66 -0.84 -1.48 18.19
C ASP A 66 -0.24 -0.07 18.09
N LYS A 67 0.92 0.06 17.43
CA LYS A 67 1.64 1.33 17.27
C LYS A 67 2.14 1.52 15.85
N ALA A 68 2.19 2.76 15.38
CA ALA A 68 2.56 3.09 14.00
C ALA A 68 3.97 2.63 13.65
N GLU A 69 4.92 2.81 14.56
CA GLU A 69 6.34 2.46 14.40
C GLU A 69 6.61 0.95 14.35
N HIS A 70 5.65 0.12 14.78
CA HIS A 70 5.76 -1.33 14.67
C HIS A 70 5.55 -1.81 13.23
N TRP A 71 4.96 -0.98 12.35
CA TRP A 71 4.81 -1.34 10.94
C TRP A 71 6.14 -1.18 10.19
N ARG A 72 6.87 -2.28 10.02
CA ARG A 72 8.21 -2.32 9.39
C ARG A 72 8.28 -1.62 8.03
N TYR A 73 7.21 -1.70 7.24
CA TYR A 73 7.16 -1.15 5.88
C TYR A 73 6.52 0.25 5.83
N SER A 74 6.80 1.08 6.85
CA SER A 74 6.39 2.48 6.95
C SER A 74 7.57 3.32 7.44
N SER A 75 7.58 4.60 7.05
CA SER A 75 8.54 5.60 7.53
C SER A 75 8.23 6.14 8.93
N ALA A 76 7.22 5.61 9.62
CA ALA A 76 6.84 6.06 10.97
C ALA A 76 8.03 6.05 11.95
N ARG A 77 8.93 5.07 11.81
CA ARG A 77 10.17 4.98 12.60
C ARG A 77 11.12 6.14 12.35
N ASP A 78 11.32 6.52 11.09
CA ASP A 78 12.21 7.61 10.69
C ASP A 78 11.75 8.95 11.30
N TYR A 79 10.43 9.17 11.35
CA TYR A 79 9.83 10.37 11.95
C TYR A 79 9.91 10.40 13.48
N LEU A 80 10.22 9.27 14.11
CA LEU A 80 10.54 9.16 15.54
C LEU A 80 12.07 9.16 15.80
N GLY A 81 12.89 9.43 14.79
CA GLY A 81 14.35 9.39 14.90
C GLY A 81 14.93 7.98 15.02
N GLN A 82 14.15 6.95 14.71
CA GLN A 82 14.62 5.57 14.66
C GLN A 82 14.99 5.19 13.22
N GLN A 83 15.85 4.18 13.07
CA GLN A 83 16.20 3.67 11.74
C GLN A 83 15.01 2.93 11.10
N GLY A 84 14.49 3.48 10.01
CA GLY A 84 13.54 2.84 9.11
C GLY A 84 14.17 1.78 8.22
N LEU A 85 13.34 1.15 7.39
CA LEU A 85 13.80 0.12 6.44
C LEU A 85 14.58 0.71 5.26
N LEU A 86 14.20 1.91 4.84
CA LEU A 86 14.79 2.66 3.74
C LEU A 86 14.99 4.10 4.21
N GLU A 87 16.02 4.75 3.70
CA GLU A 87 16.24 6.17 3.94
C GLU A 87 15.10 7.00 3.35
N VAL A 88 14.63 7.99 4.11
CA VAL A 88 13.56 8.90 3.71
C VAL A 88 13.93 10.32 4.11
N CYS A 89 13.61 11.27 3.22
CA CYS A 89 13.73 12.69 3.55
C CYS A 89 12.61 13.07 4.52
N THR A 90 12.98 13.51 5.72
CA THR A 90 12.04 13.98 6.75
C THR A 90 12.05 15.50 6.90
N GLN A 91 12.73 16.22 6.00
CA GLN A 91 12.84 17.68 5.99
C GLN A 91 12.10 18.23 4.77
N TRP A 92 11.18 19.16 5.00
CA TRP A 92 10.42 19.89 3.98
C TRP A 92 10.14 21.31 4.47
#